data_AF-A0A9E1Q339-F1
#
_entry.id   AF-A0A9E1Q339-F1
#
_cell.length_a   1.000
_cell.length_b   1.000
_cell.length_c   1.000
_cell.angle_alpha   90.00
_cell.angle_beta   90.00
_cell.angle_gamma   90.00
#
_symmetry.space_group_name_H-M   'P 1'
#
loop_
_entity.id
_entity.type
_entity.pdbx_description
1 polymer ?
#
loop_
_entity_poly.entity_id
_entity_poly.type
_entity_poly.pdbx_seq_one_letter_code
_entity_poly.pdbx_strand_id
1 'polypeptide(L)'
;MVPASDGYTMPAEWSSHERCWMAWPCRDSLWRADLPAARRTFADVAIAIARFEPVTMLARPDLVGQAREFCGEAVAVAPMPMDDSWTRDTGPTFIRNRDGVVAGCDWRFNGWGHKETPFDADAAM
;
A
#
# COMPACT_ATOMS: atom_id res chain seq x y z
N MET A 1 1.08 23.53 7.80
CA MET A 1 1.52 23.46 6.39
C MET A 1 0.29 23.17 5.56
N VAL A 2 0.09 23.87 4.44
CA VAL A 2 -0.99 23.58 3.51
C VAL A 2 -0.33 23.29 2.16
N PRO A 3 -0.37 22.04 1.66
CA PRO A 3 0.39 21.65 0.46
C PRO A 3 0.23 22.61 -0.72
N ALA A 4 -0.99 23.07 -0.98
CA ALA A 4 -1.28 24.00 -2.07
C ALA A 4 -0.54 25.35 -1.93
N SER A 5 -0.38 25.86 -0.71
CA SER A 5 0.35 27.11 -0.44
C SER A 5 1.85 26.97 -0.69
N ASP A 6 2.38 25.76 -0.53
CA ASP A 6 3.79 25.41 -0.77
C ASP A 6 4.02 24.90 -2.21
N GLY A 7 3.03 25.07 -3.10
CA GLY A 7 3.13 24.72 -4.52
C GLY A 7 3.02 23.23 -4.83
N TYR A 8 2.59 22.41 -3.87
CA TYR A 8 2.34 20.98 -4.08
C TYR A 8 0.98 20.72 -4.71
N THR A 9 0.92 19.69 -5.54
CA THR A 9 -0.32 19.13 -6.09
C THR A 9 -0.24 17.60 -6.06
N MET A 10 -1.40 16.93 -5.99
CA MET A 10 -1.49 15.49 -6.25
C MET A 10 -1.52 15.30 -7.77
N PRO A 11 -0.51 14.67 -8.39
CA PRO A 11 -0.57 14.33 -9.81
C PRO A 11 -1.71 13.36 -10.08
N ALA A 12 -2.29 13.42 -11.28
CA ALA A 12 -3.30 12.46 -11.67
C ALA A 12 -2.69 11.05 -11.81
N GLU A 13 -3.48 10.01 -11.54
CA GLU A 13 -3.04 8.61 -11.54
C GLU A 13 -2.60 8.08 -12.92
N TRP A 14 -2.89 8.80 -14.01
CA TRP A 14 -2.38 8.47 -15.34
C TRP A 14 -1.03 9.15 -15.66
N SER A 15 -0.48 9.92 -14.74
CA SER A 15 0.86 10.50 -14.86
C SER A 15 1.91 9.41 -14.67
N SER A 16 3.15 9.68 -15.10
CA SER A 16 4.25 8.73 -14.86
C SER A 16 4.46 8.50 -13.37
N HIS A 17 4.53 7.24 -12.96
CA HIS A 17 4.88 6.85 -11.60
C HIS A 17 6.34 6.38 -11.52
N GLU A 18 6.90 6.49 -10.31
CA GLU A 18 8.16 5.81 -9.99
C GLU A 18 7.92 4.34 -9.58
N ARG A 19 6.79 4.08 -8.91
CA ARG A 19 6.49 2.79 -8.26
C ARG A 19 5.02 2.69 -7.83
N CYS A 20 4.48 1.47 -7.82
CA CYS A 20 3.22 1.12 -7.15
C CYS A 20 3.47 0.53 -5.75
N TRP A 21 2.65 0.92 -4.76
CA TRP A 21 2.62 0.28 -3.44
C TRP A 21 1.35 -0.56 -3.27
N MET A 22 1.52 -1.77 -2.76
CA MET A 22 0.43 -2.69 -2.41
C MET A 22 0.67 -3.25 -1.00
N ALA A 23 -0.37 -3.81 -0.41
CA ALA A 23 -0.32 -4.38 0.93
C ALA A 23 -0.68 -5.88 0.91
N TRP A 24 0.08 -6.69 1.63
CA TRP A 24 -0.11 -8.13 1.68
C TRP A 24 -1.32 -8.52 2.52
N PRO A 25 -2.25 -9.36 2.02
CA PRO A 25 -3.39 -9.84 2.81
C PRO A 25 -2.97 -10.56 4.10
N CYS A 26 -3.38 -9.99 5.23
CA CYS A 26 -2.95 -10.43 6.56
C CYS A 26 -4.07 -10.55 7.61
N ARG A 27 -5.28 -10.02 7.35
CA ARG A 27 -6.39 -10.03 8.31
C ARG A 27 -7.26 -11.30 8.21
N ASP A 28 -6.97 -12.29 9.03
CA ASP A 28 -7.73 -13.56 9.06
C ASP A 28 -9.23 -13.39 9.35
N SER A 29 -9.62 -12.43 10.20
CA SER A 29 -11.03 -12.20 10.57
C SER A 29 -11.89 -11.71 9.40
N LEU A 30 -11.29 -10.96 8.48
CA LEU A 30 -11.93 -10.42 7.29
C LEU A 30 -11.97 -11.47 6.18
N TRP A 31 -10.80 -12.00 5.82
CA TRP A 31 -10.65 -12.90 4.68
C TRP A 31 -11.06 -14.35 4.97
N ARG A 32 -10.96 -14.80 6.23
CA ARG A 32 -11.38 -16.14 6.68
C ARG A 32 -10.83 -17.25 5.77
N ALA A 33 -11.72 -18.10 5.26
CA ALA A 33 -11.37 -19.19 4.36
C ALA A 33 -10.80 -18.73 3.01
N ASP A 34 -11.04 -17.47 2.63
CA ASP A 34 -10.60 -16.90 1.36
C ASP A 34 -9.19 -16.30 1.43
N LEU A 35 -8.58 -16.20 2.63
CA LEU A 35 -7.24 -15.59 2.77
C LEU A 35 -6.17 -16.23 1.87
N PRO A 36 -6.11 -17.57 1.71
CA PRO A 36 -5.16 -18.17 0.77
C PRO A 36 -5.43 -17.78 -0.69
N ALA A 37 -6.70 -17.60 -1.08
CA ALA A 37 -7.07 -17.16 -2.42
C ALA A 37 -6.72 -15.68 -2.62
N ALA A 38 -7.05 -14.83 -1.65
CA ALA A 38 -6.72 -13.40 -1.66
C ALA A 38 -5.20 -13.18 -1.81
N ARG A 39 -4.37 -13.93 -1.07
CA ARG A 39 -2.91 -13.86 -1.20
C ARG A 39 -2.40 -14.18 -2.62
N ARG A 40 -2.96 -15.21 -3.26
CA ARG A 40 -2.64 -15.54 -4.67
C ARG A 40 -3.03 -14.40 -5.59
N THR A 41 -4.28 -13.92 -5.47
CA THR A 41 -4.77 -12.83 -6.32
C THR A 41 -3.99 -11.54 -6.15
N PHE A 42 -3.60 -11.17 -4.93
CA PHE A 42 -2.79 -9.97 -4.69
C PHE A 42 -1.38 -10.11 -5.28
N ALA A 43 -0.77 -11.29 -5.20
CA ALA A 43 0.51 -11.56 -5.86
C ALA A 43 0.38 -11.48 -7.39
N ASP A 44 -0.67 -12.09 -7.97
CA ASP A 44 -0.92 -12.05 -9.41
C ASP A 44 -1.10 -10.61 -9.92
N VAL A 45 -1.83 -9.77 -9.18
CA VAL A 45 -1.99 -8.34 -9.49
C VAL A 45 -0.65 -7.61 -9.39
N ALA A 46 0.12 -7.83 -8.33
CA ALA A 46 1.44 -7.19 -8.17
C ALA A 46 2.41 -7.58 -9.29
N ILE A 47 2.45 -8.86 -9.67
CA ILE A 47 3.26 -9.36 -10.78
C ILE A 47 2.79 -8.78 -12.12
N ALA A 48 1.48 -8.62 -12.31
CA ALA A 48 0.94 -8.00 -13.52
C ALA A 48 1.35 -6.52 -13.64
N ILE A 49 1.28 -5.76 -12.54
CA ILE A 49 1.72 -4.35 -12.49
C ILE A 49 3.25 -4.26 -12.70
N ALA A 50 4.02 -5.19 -12.13
CA ALA A 50 5.48 -5.24 -12.23
C ALA A 50 6.02 -5.31 -13.67
N ARG A 51 5.18 -5.66 -14.65
CA ARG A 51 5.52 -5.61 -16.07
C ARG A 51 5.61 -4.20 -16.64
N PHE A 52 5.07 -3.20 -15.93
CA PHE A 52 4.96 -1.81 -16.38
C PHE A 52 5.72 -0.84 -15.49
N GLU A 53 5.76 -1.09 -14.17
CA GLU A 53 6.48 -0.25 -13.22
C GLU A 53 6.95 -1.06 -11.99
N PRO A 54 7.98 -0.62 -11.25
CA PRO A 54 8.37 -1.26 -10.00
C PRO A 54 7.21 -1.35 -9.00
N VAL A 55 7.10 -2.48 -8.29
CA VAL A 55 6.09 -2.68 -7.24
C VAL A 55 6.78 -2.94 -5.89
N THR A 56 6.29 -2.30 -4.83
CA THR A 56 6.57 -2.71 -3.44
C THR A 56 5.32 -3.31 -2.81
N MET A 57 5.42 -4.58 -2.40
CA MET A 57 4.47 -5.21 -1.49
C MET A 57 4.91 -4.93 -0.05
N LEU A 58 4.13 -4.11 0.66
CA LEU A 58 4.22 -3.94 2.10
C LEU A 58 3.61 -5.17 2.77
N ALA A 59 4.32 -5.79 3.71
CA ALA A 59 3.83 -6.95 4.43
C ALA A 59 4.18 -6.86 5.92
N ARG A 60 3.32 -7.41 6.78
CA ARG A 60 3.68 -7.57 8.20
C ARG A 60 5.04 -8.25 8.33
N PRO A 61 5.90 -7.84 9.28
CA PRO A 61 7.25 -8.38 9.39
C PRO A 61 7.33 -9.92 9.42
N ASP A 62 6.36 -10.58 10.06
CA ASP A 62 6.24 -12.04 10.15
C ASP A 62 5.77 -12.72 8.84
N LEU A 63 5.19 -11.97 7.91
CA LEU A 63 4.66 -12.46 6.64
C LEU A 63 5.54 -12.10 5.42
N VAL A 64 6.63 -11.36 5.60
CA VAL A 64 7.54 -10.97 4.51
C VAL A 64 8.05 -12.17 3.71
N GLY A 65 8.43 -13.26 4.38
CA GLY A 65 8.90 -14.48 3.73
C GLY A 65 7.83 -15.08 2.81
N GLN A 66 6.60 -15.21 3.32
CA GLN A 66 5.47 -15.71 2.54
C GLN A 66 5.13 -14.80 1.36
N ALA A 67 5.10 -13.48 1.55
CA ALA A 67 4.83 -12.55 0.45
C ALA A 67 5.90 -12.67 -0.66
N ARG A 68 7.18 -12.85 -0.29
CA ARG A 68 8.28 -13.09 -1.25
C ARG A 68 8.11 -14.39 -2.01
N GLU A 69 7.72 -15.48 -1.35
CA GLU A 69 7.48 -16.77 -2.01
C GLU A 69 6.40 -16.67 -3.10
N PHE A 70 5.34 -15.90 -2.86
CA PHE A 70 4.25 -15.72 -3.82
C PHE A 70 4.60 -14.73 -4.94
N CYS A 71 5.27 -13.62 -4.61
CA CYS A 71 5.54 -12.58 -5.61
C CYS A 71 6.80 -12.84 -6.45
N GLY A 72 7.70 -13.72 -5.99
CA GLY A 72 8.98 -13.98 -6.65
C GLY A 72 9.90 -12.75 -6.68
N GLU A 73 10.80 -12.69 -7.66
CA GLU A 73 11.78 -11.60 -7.80
C GLU A 73 11.22 -10.35 -8.51
N ALA A 74 10.03 -10.46 -9.12
CA ALA A 74 9.42 -9.35 -9.88
C ALA A 74 8.94 -8.19 -8.99
N VAL A 75 8.70 -8.46 -7.70
CA VAL A 75 8.11 -7.49 -6.75
C VAL A 75 9.01 -7.37 -5.53
N ALA A 76 9.36 -6.14 -5.15
CA ALA A 76 10.08 -5.90 -3.91
C ALA A 76 9.13 -6.09 -2.71
N VAL A 77 9.59 -6.72 -1.63
CA VAL A 77 8.79 -6.90 -0.41
C VAL A 77 9.47 -6.23 0.77
N ALA A 78 8.76 -5.30 1.41
CA ALA A 78 9.24 -4.51 2.54
C ALA A 78 8.40 -4.77 3.82
N PRO A 79 9.04 -4.89 5.00
CA PRO A 79 8.32 -5.05 6.26
C PRO A 79 7.59 -3.76 6.66
N MET A 80 6.32 -3.88 7.04
CA MET A 80 5.49 -2.79 7.56
C MET A 80 4.48 -3.34 8.56
N PRO A 81 4.42 -2.86 9.82
CA PRO A 81 3.30 -3.14 10.72
C PRO A 81 1.99 -2.65 10.10
N MET A 82 0.96 -3.50 10.09
CA MET A 82 -0.34 -3.22 9.46
C MET A 82 -1.40 -4.16 10.01
N ASP A 83 -2.66 -3.72 10.01
CA ASP A 83 -3.81 -4.49 10.45
C ASP A 83 -4.62 -5.07 9.27
N ASP A 84 -4.57 -4.46 8.09
CA ASP A 84 -5.25 -4.91 6.87
C ASP A 84 -4.52 -4.53 5.56
N SER A 85 -5.05 -4.99 4.42
CA SER A 85 -4.37 -4.95 3.12
C SER A 85 -4.83 -3.85 2.14
N TRP A 86 -5.17 -2.66 2.63
CA TRP A 86 -5.82 -1.60 1.84
C TRP A 86 -4.99 -0.31 1.70
N THR A 87 -3.79 -0.39 1.13
CA THR A 87 -2.85 0.75 0.97
C THR A 87 -3.44 1.96 0.23
N ARG A 88 -4.48 1.78 -0.58
CA ARG A 88 -5.18 2.90 -1.22
C ARG A 88 -5.77 3.87 -0.19
N ASP A 89 -6.25 3.35 0.94
CA ASP A 89 -6.96 4.11 1.96
C ASP A 89 -6.07 4.44 3.16
N THR A 90 -5.00 3.65 3.37
CA THR A 90 -4.12 3.75 4.54
C THR A 90 -2.73 4.29 4.19
N GLY A 91 -2.32 4.23 2.93
CA GLY A 91 -1.03 4.75 2.48
C GLY A 91 -1.04 6.25 2.22
N PRO A 92 0.16 6.86 2.09
CA PRO A 92 0.25 8.29 1.82
C PRO A 92 -0.30 8.62 0.43
N THR A 93 -1.01 9.74 0.33
CA THR A 93 -1.28 10.35 -0.98
C THR A 93 -0.07 11.17 -1.41
N PHE A 94 0.69 10.67 -2.37
CA PHE A 94 1.88 11.38 -2.85
C PHE A 94 1.52 12.69 -3.56
N ILE A 95 2.24 13.74 -3.19
CA ILE A 95 2.13 15.09 -3.75
C ILE A 95 3.49 15.54 -4.26
N ARG A 96 3.50 16.39 -5.28
CA ARG A 96 4.71 16.91 -5.90
C ARG A 96 4.64 18.42 -6.06
N ASN A 97 5.73 19.12 -5.75
CA ASN A 97 5.85 20.56 -5.99
C ASN A 97 6.42 20.86 -7.39
N ARG A 98 6.49 22.15 -7.74
CA ARG A 98 6.99 22.62 -9.05
C ARG A 98 8.46 22.31 -9.29
N ASP A 99 9.26 22.21 -8.23
CA ASP A 99 10.68 21.84 -8.29
C ASP A 99 10.87 20.32 -8.40
N GLY A 100 9.78 19.57 -8.41
CA GLY A 100 9.76 18.13 -8.56
C GLY A 100 9.96 17.35 -7.24
N VAL A 101 10.02 18.03 -6.10
CA VAL A 101 10.12 17.42 -4.76
C VAL A 101 8.83 16.67 -4.45
N VAL A 102 8.98 15.44 -3.95
CA VAL A 102 7.88 14.56 -3.56
C VAL A 102 7.69 14.61 -2.04
N ALA A 103 6.44 14.68 -1.60
CA ALA A 103 6.03 14.51 -0.21
C ALA A 103 4.79 13.61 -0.12
N GLY A 104 4.44 13.17 1.08
CA GLY A 104 3.21 12.38 1.33
C GLY A 104 2.21 13.17 2.16
N CYS A 105 0.95 13.20 1.72
CA CYS A 105 -0.16 13.56 2.59
C CYS A 105 -0.61 12.31 3.36
N ASP A 106 -0.38 12.32 4.67
CA ASP A 106 -0.88 11.33 5.62
C ASP A 106 -2.25 11.78 6.14
N TRP A 107 -3.27 10.96 5.85
CA TRP A 107 -4.63 11.20 6.28
C TRP A 107 -4.92 10.38 7.53
N ARG A 108 -5.68 10.95 8.46
CA ARG A 108 -6.14 10.19 9.64
C ARG A 108 -7.08 9.07 9.21
N PHE A 109 -6.60 7.84 9.24
CA PHE A 109 -7.40 6.64 9.01
C PHE A 109 -8.12 6.19 10.29
N ASN A 110 -9.31 5.59 10.16
CA ASN A 110 -10.12 5.15 11.30
C ASN A 110 -10.91 3.84 11.07
N GLY A 111 -10.45 2.97 10.15
CA GLY A 111 -11.17 1.73 9.83
C GLY A 111 -12.54 1.97 9.18
N TRP A 112 -12.59 2.88 8.20
CA TRP A 112 -13.80 3.24 7.44
C TRP A 112 -15.01 3.63 8.31
N GLY A 113 -14.77 4.46 9.32
CA GLY A 113 -15.78 4.87 10.30
C GLY A 113 -15.93 3.88 11.45
N HIS A 114 -14.82 3.36 11.97
CA HIS A 114 -14.76 2.42 13.09
C HIS A 114 -15.51 1.10 12.84
N LYS A 115 -15.64 0.69 11.57
CA LYS A 115 -16.26 -0.58 11.19
C LYS A 115 -15.29 -1.75 11.38
N GLU A 116 -14.03 -1.51 11.09
CA GLU A 116 -12.97 -2.50 11.18
C GLU A 116 -11.98 -2.11 12.26
N THR A 117 -11.81 -2.99 13.25
CA THR A 117 -10.90 -2.81 14.39
C THR A 117 -10.14 -4.11 14.66
N PRO A 118 -8.86 -4.06 15.07
CA PRO A 118 -8.01 -2.87 15.26
C PRO A 118 -7.59 -2.22 13.93
N PHE A 119 -7.26 -0.93 13.93
CA PHE A 119 -6.75 -0.19 12.75
C PHE A 119 -5.54 0.69 13.07
N ASP A 120 -4.98 0.58 14.28
CA ASP A 120 -3.94 1.48 14.77
C ASP A 120 -2.64 1.33 13.98
N ALA A 121 -2.32 0.12 13.50
CA ALA A 121 -1.15 -0.09 12.66
C ALA A 121 -1.39 0.44 11.24
N ASP A 122 -2.61 0.31 10.71
CA ASP A 122 -2.99 0.90 9.42
C ASP A 122 -2.93 2.44 9.46
N ALA A 123 -3.33 3.05 10.58
CA ALA A 123 -3.31 4.50 10.77
C ALA A 123 -1.91 5.08 11.05
N ALA A 124 -0.89 4.22 11.20
CA ALA A 124 0.49 4.61 11.47
C ALA A 124 1.44 4.31 10.28
N MET A 125 0.88 3.90 9.14
CA MET A 125 1.63 3.53 7.92
C MET A 125 2.28 4.71 7.20
#